data_AF-A0A4Y9N502-F1
#
_entry.id   AF-A0A4Y9N502-F1
#
_cell.length_a   1.000
_cell.length_b   1.000
_cell.length_c   1.000
_cell.angle_alpha   90.00
_cell.angle_beta   90.00
_cell.angle_gamma   90.00
#
_symmetry.space_group_name_H-M   'P 1'
#
loop_
_entity.id
_entity.type
_entity.pdbx_description
1 polymer ?
#
loop_
_entity_poly.entity_id
_entity_poly.type
_entity_poly.pdbx_seq_one_letter_code
_entity_poly.pdbx_strand_id
1 'polypeptide(L)'
;MSADDDVQPGGRGGWFMRAAGVVGDLGAPFYAEERQRDVWNEACAVGVQVALWSGLTLATAMVWLGGATGLPYAFAVFGLVFGVTSWVVVLYAERLGVRLDSAGHLPRLRLVPYLVLLVAFLVGVVRAAPADGFLGGVAQGAAVGGAAVTLWLLASGLRARRRTRDVRA
;
A
#
# COMPACT_ATOMS: atom_id res chain seq x y z
N MET A 1 40.95 -21.77 -7.95
CA MET A 1 39.93 -20.71 -7.96
C MET A 1 38.65 -21.35 -7.47
N SER A 2 38.35 -21.17 -6.18
CA SER A 2 37.13 -21.69 -5.53
C SER A 2 35.94 -20.82 -5.95
N ALA A 3 34.79 -21.44 -6.17
CA ALA A 3 33.53 -20.80 -6.51
C ALA A 3 32.82 -20.17 -5.29
N ASP A 4 33.62 -19.64 -4.36
CA ASP A 4 33.21 -18.89 -3.17
C ASP A 4 33.62 -17.42 -3.31
N ASP A 5 33.35 -16.82 -4.47
CA ASP A 5 33.26 -15.36 -4.54
C ASP A 5 31.95 -14.94 -3.86
N ASP A 6 32.01 -15.00 -2.53
CA ASP A 6 31.46 -14.04 -1.58
C ASP A 6 30.59 -12.96 -2.24
N VAL A 7 29.28 -13.24 -2.35
CA VAL A 7 28.29 -12.18 -2.29
C VAL A 7 28.34 -11.65 -0.87
N GLN A 8 29.31 -10.78 -0.58
CA GLN A 8 29.30 -10.00 0.64
C GLN A 8 27.97 -9.24 0.70
N PRO A 9 27.11 -9.42 1.72
CA PRO A 9 25.96 -8.56 1.93
C PRO A 9 26.37 -7.20 2.53
N GLY A 10 27.65 -6.84 2.46
CA GLY A 10 28.21 -5.61 3.00
C GLY A 10 28.40 -4.56 1.92
N GLY A 11 27.44 -3.64 1.75
CA GLY A 11 27.74 -2.42 0.98
C GLY A 11 26.58 -1.61 0.41
N ARG A 12 25.32 -2.02 0.55
CA ARG A 12 24.16 -1.26 0.03
C ARG A 12 23.01 -1.22 1.03
N GLY A 13 23.01 -0.27 1.95
CA GLY A 13 21.82 -0.10 2.79
C GLY A 13 21.93 1.05 3.78
N GLY A 14 21.27 2.17 3.50
CA GLY A 14 21.08 3.24 4.47
C GLY A 14 20.43 2.74 5.78
N TRP A 15 20.28 3.62 6.77
CA TRP A 15 19.68 3.28 8.07
C TRP A 15 18.36 2.50 7.97
N PHE A 16 17.54 2.81 6.96
CA PHE A 16 16.27 2.14 6.69
C PHE A 16 16.43 0.64 6.38
N MET A 17 17.39 0.25 5.53
CA MET A 17 17.61 -1.15 5.18
C MET A 17 18.12 -1.97 6.35
N ARG A 18 18.97 -1.35 7.18
CA ARG A 18 19.43 -1.97 8.43
C ARG A 18 18.28 -2.18 9.40
N ALA A 19 17.43 -1.17 9.60
CA ALA A 19 16.25 -1.29 10.46
C ALA A 19 15.28 -2.36 9.94
N ALA A 20 15.00 -2.40 8.64
CA ALA A 20 14.16 -3.43 8.03
C ALA A 20 14.75 -4.84 8.22
N GLY A 21 16.08 -4.99 8.07
CA GLY A 21 16.77 -6.26 8.34
C GLY A 21 16.61 -6.74 9.78
N VAL A 22 16.67 -5.83 10.75
CA VAL A 22 16.44 -6.14 12.17
C VAL A 22 14.98 -6.48 12.44
N VAL A 23 14.04 -5.70 11.92
CA VAL A 23 12.60 -5.91 12.15
C VAL A 23 12.11 -7.21 11.51
N GLY A 24 12.61 -7.55 10.32
CA GLY A 24 12.24 -8.77 9.59
C GLY A 24 13.08 -10.00 9.92
N ASP A 25 14.09 -9.86 10.79
CA ASP A 25 15.10 -10.87 11.10
C ASP A 25 15.70 -11.54 9.84
N LEU A 26 15.99 -10.71 8.82
CA LEU A 26 16.31 -11.19 7.46
C LEU A 26 17.66 -11.92 7.36
N GLY A 27 18.47 -11.88 8.42
CA GLY A 27 19.74 -12.61 8.52
C GLY A 27 19.61 -14.00 9.13
N ALA A 28 18.41 -14.43 9.55
CA ALA A 28 18.21 -15.72 10.19
C ALA A 28 18.50 -16.89 9.23
N PRO A 29 19.02 -18.04 9.73
CA PRO A 29 19.22 -19.25 8.93
C PRO A 29 17.95 -19.74 8.21
N PHE A 30 16.78 -19.36 8.73
CA PHE A 30 15.47 -19.60 8.11
C PHE A 30 15.41 -19.15 6.63
N TYR A 31 16.03 -18.02 6.29
CA TYR A 31 16.02 -17.48 4.93
C TYR A 31 17.07 -18.11 4.00
N ALA A 32 17.90 -19.05 4.50
CA ALA A 32 18.90 -19.74 3.70
C ALA A 32 18.29 -20.83 2.80
N GLU A 33 17.13 -21.40 3.17
CA GLU A 33 16.40 -22.36 2.34
C GLU A 33 15.39 -21.64 1.44
N GLU A 34 15.57 -21.80 0.13
CA GLU A 34 14.73 -21.17 -0.91
C GLU A 34 13.23 -21.43 -0.68
N ARG A 35 12.87 -22.69 -0.38
CA ARG A 35 11.48 -23.10 -0.17
C ARG A 35 10.85 -22.42 1.05
N GLN A 36 11.59 -22.27 2.15
CA GLN A 36 11.07 -21.62 3.35
C GLN A 36 10.85 -20.13 3.12
N ARG A 37 11.80 -19.49 2.44
CA ARG A 37 11.71 -18.09 2.04
C ARG A 37 10.49 -17.83 1.16
N ASP A 38 10.23 -18.67 0.17
CA ASP A 38 9.10 -18.50 -0.74
C ASP A 38 7.75 -18.65 -0.05
N VAL A 39 7.57 -19.70 0.75
CA VAL A 39 6.33 -19.93 1.50
C VAL A 39 6.08 -18.79 2.50
N TRP A 40 7.13 -18.31 3.16
CA TRP A 40 7.02 -17.17 4.07
C TRP A 40 6.65 -15.89 3.32
N ASN A 41 7.27 -15.62 2.17
CA ASN A 41 6.93 -14.47 1.34
C ASN A 41 5.48 -14.51 0.84
N GLU A 42 4.99 -15.67 0.44
CA GLU A 42 3.58 -15.87 0.07
C GLU A 42 2.63 -15.59 1.25
N ALA A 43 2.94 -16.14 2.43
CA ALA A 43 2.16 -15.91 3.64
C ALA A 43 2.17 -14.43 4.05
N CYS A 44 3.32 -13.77 4.03
CA CYS A 44 3.45 -12.33 4.29
C CYS A 44 2.66 -11.51 3.26
N ALA A 45 2.69 -11.87 1.98
CA ALA A 45 1.91 -11.18 0.95
C ALA A 45 0.40 -11.29 1.21
N VAL A 46 -0.09 -12.46 1.63
CA VAL A 46 -1.50 -12.62 2.05
C VAL A 46 -1.79 -11.81 3.31
N GLY A 47 -0.93 -11.90 4.32
CA GLY A 47 -1.07 -11.19 5.60
C GLY A 47 -1.13 -9.67 5.43
N VAL A 48 -0.25 -9.10 4.62
CA VAL A 48 -0.26 -7.67 4.28
C VAL A 48 -1.58 -7.27 3.63
N GLN A 49 -2.09 -8.05 2.67
CA GLN A 49 -3.37 -7.73 2.02
C GLN A 49 -4.54 -7.78 3.00
N VAL A 50 -4.59 -8.79 3.88
CA VAL A 50 -5.60 -8.87 4.93
C VAL A 50 -5.50 -7.70 5.90
N ALA A 51 -4.30 -7.29 6.29
CA ALA A 51 -4.07 -6.15 7.17
C ALA A 51 -4.52 -4.83 6.52
N LEU A 52 -4.20 -4.61 5.25
CA LEU A 52 -4.63 -3.42 4.50
C LEU A 52 -6.16 -3.39 4.32
N TRP A 53 -6.80 -4.52 3.99
CA TRP A 53 -8.26 -4.60 3.94
C TRP A 53 -8.91 -4.34 5.30
N SER A 54 -8.37 -4.92 6.36
CA SER A 54 -8.88 -4.74 7.72
C SER A 54 -8.74 -3.28 8.18
N GLY A 55 -7.59 -2.67 7.94
CA GLY A 55 -7.33 -1.25 8.27
C GLY A 55 -8.29 -0.31 7.54
N LEU A 56 -8.48 -0.51 6.23
CA LEU A 56 -9.40 0.32 5.44
C LEU A 56 -10.87 0.08 5.83
N THR A 57 -11.26 -1.17 6.11
CA THR A 57 -12.60 -1.51 6.60
C THR A 57 -12.88 -0.86 7.95
N LEU A 58 -11.92 -0.93 8.88
CA LEU A 58 -12.06 -0.34 10.20
C LEU A 58 -12.15 1.19 10.13
N ALA A 59 -11.29 1.83 9.33
CA ALA A 59 -11.37 3.28 9.09
C ALA A 59 -12.74 3.66 8.50
N THR A 60 -13.26 2.89 7.55
CA THR A 60 -14.60 3.10 6.98
C THR A 60 -15.68 2.97 8.06
N ALA A 61 -15.65 1.90 8.84
CA ALA A 61 -16.62 1.66 9.90
C ALA A 61 -16.63 2.79 10.94
N MET A 62 -15.45 3.30 11.32
CA MET A 62 -15.32 4.44 12.26
C MET A 62 -16.06 5.67 11.76
N VAL A 63 -16.00 5.98 10.46
CA VAL A 63 -16.71 7.14 9.90
C VAL A 63 -18.22 6.89 9.81
N TRP A 64 -18.63 5.71 9.38
CA TRP A 64 -20.06 5.40 9.19
C TRP A 64 -20.82 5.21 10.50
N LEU A 65 -20.16 4.65 11.52
CA LEU A 65 -20.76 4.40 12.84
C LEU A 65 -20.56 5.59 13.78
N GLY A 66 -19.38 6.21 13.76
CA GLY A 66 -19.02 7.32 14.65
C GLY A 66 -19.37 8.70 14.11
N GLY A 67 -19.63 8.85 12.80
CA GLY A 67 -19.85 10.16 12.20
C GLY A 67 -18.67 11.10 12.41
N ALA A 68 -18.95 12.36 12.72
CA ALA A 68 -17.92 13.41 12.86
C ALA A 68 -16.88 13.11 13.95
N THR A 69 -17.30 12.53 15.08
CA THR A 69 -16.38 12.20 16.19
C THR A 69 -15.46 11.03 15.85
N GLY A 70 -15.86 10.18 14.89
CA GLY A 70 -15.04 9.08 14.38
C GLY A 70 -13.92 9.52 13.41
N LEU A 71 -14.02 10.71 12.82
CA LEU A 71 -13.11 11.16 11.76
C LEU A 71 -11.62 11.18 12.17
N PRO A 72 -11.21 11.72 13.34
CA PRO A 72 -9.81 11.73 13.72
C PRO A 72 -9.21 10.32 13.83
N TYR A 73 -9.98 9.38 14.39
CA TYR A 73 -9.56 7.99 14.53
C TYR A 73 -9.52 7.28 13.18
N ALA A 74 -10.51 7.54 12.33
CA ALA A 74 -10.58 6.98 11.00
C ALA A 74 -9.38 7.42 10.13
N PHE A 75 -9.00 8.70 10.20
CA PHE A 75 -7.80 9.19 9.53
C PHE A 75 -6.51 8.61 10.12
N ALA A 76 -6.43 8.45 11.44
CA ALA A 76 -5.27 7.82 12.07
C ALA A 76 -5.11 6.36 11.60
N VAL A 77 -6.19 5.57 11.59
CA VAL A 77 -6.16 4.18 11.11
C VAL A 77 -5.86 4.12 9.62
N PHE A 78 -6.55 4.92 8.80
CA PHE A 78 -6.30 4.97 7.35
C PHE A 78 -4.84 5.39 7.04
N GLY A 79 -4.35 6.45 7.67
CA GLY A 79 -3.01 6.96 7.45
C GLY A 79 -1.93 5.98 7.91
N LEU A 80 -2.05 5.47 9.14
CA LEU A 80 -1.02 4.63 9.76
C LEU A 80 -1.06 3.18 9.27
N VAL A 81 -2.24 2.54 9.32
CA VAL A 81 -2.34 1.11 9.01
C VAL A 81 -2.36 0.87 7.51
N PHE A 82 -3.15 1.66 6.77
CA PHE A 82 -3.23 1.47 5.32
C PHE A 82 -2.12 2.22 4.59
N GLY A 83 -1.95 3.51 4.89
CA GLY A 83 -1.00 4.39 4.21
C GLY A 83 0.47 4.03 4.49
N VAL A 84 0.90 4.08 5.75
CA VAL A 84 2.30 3.86 6.12
C VAL A 84 2.73 2.44 5.78
N THR A 85 1.93 1.41 6.06
CA THR A 85 2.28 0.03 5.69
C THR A 85 2.46 -0.12 4.18
N SER A 86 1.56 0.43 3.37
CA SER A 86 1.71 0.41 1.91
C SER A 86 2.98 1.15 1.46
N TRP A 87 3.23 2.33 2.04
CA TRP A 87 4.39 3.14 1.68
C TRP A 87 5.72 2.47 2.04
N VAL A 88 5.83 1.88 3.24
CA VAL A 88 7.03 1.16 3.68
C VAL A 88 7.33 -0.02 2.77
N VAL A 89 6.32 -0.82 2.40
CA VAL A 89 6.49 -1.96 1.50
C VAL A 89 6.96 -1.50 0.12
N VAL A 90 6.34 -0.45 -0.42
CA VAL A 90 6.72 0.14 -1.72
C VAL A 90 8.16 0.65 -1.69
N LEU A 91 8.50 1.46 -0.69
CA LEU A 91 9.83 2.03 -0.54
C LEU A 91 10.89 0.95 -0.37
N TYR A 92 10.60 -0.09 0.41
CA TYR A 92 11.50 -1.22 0.60
C TYR A 92 11.75 -1.97 -0.72
N ALA A 93 10.70 -2.26 -1.48
CA ALA A 93 10.82 -2.91 -2.79
C ALA A 93 11.63 -2.07 -3.79
N GLU A 94 11.36 -0.75 -3.87
CA GLU A 94 12.11 0.16 -4.75
C GLU A 94 13.60 0.22 -4.40
N ARG A 95 13.92 0.23 -3.11
CA ARG A 95 15.30 0.24 -2.62
C ARG A 95 16.04 -1.08 -2.90
N LEU A 96 15.33 -2.17 -3.11
CA LEU A 96 15.85 -3.43 -3.64
C LEU A 96 15.91 -3.47 -5.18
N GLY A 97 15.56 -2.37 -5.85
CA GLY A 97 15.58 -2.26 -7.31
C GLY A 97 14.33 -2.83 -8.00
N VAL A 98 13.31 -3.24 -7.24
CA VAL A 98 12.04 -3.74 -7.79
C VAL A 98 11.15 -2.56 -8.17
N ARG A 99 11.02 -2.31 -9.48
CA ARG A 99 10.11 -1.28 -10.00
C ARG A 99 8.69 -1.84 -10.08
N LEU A 100 7.82 -1.41 -9.17
CA LEU A 100 6.43 -1.84 -9.08
C LEU A 100 5.61 -1.47 -10.34
N ASP A 101 6.03 -0.45 -11.08
CA ASP A 101 5.45 -0.03 -12.35
C ASP A 101 5.55 -1.11 -13.44
N SER A 102 6.48 -2.05 -13.27
CA SER A 102 6.77 -3.14 -14.21
C SER A 102 5.90 -4.38 -13.97
N ALA A 103 5.09 -4.39 -12.90
CA ALA A 103 4.20 -5.50 -12.56
C ALA A 103 3.02 -5.56 -13.56
N GLY A 104 3.30 -6.04 -14.77
CA GLY A 104 2.40 -6.04 -15.93
C GLY A 104 1.07 -6.79 -15.75
N HIS A 105 0.82 -7.40 -14.60
CA HIS A 105 -0.33 -8.29 -14.38
C HIS A 105 -0.94 -8.17 -12.97
N LEU A 106 -0.94 -6.99 -12.34
CA LEU A 106 -1.79 -6.80 -11.16
C LEU A 106 -3.23 -7.19 -11.51
N PRO A 107 -3.78 -8.28 -10.91
CA PRO A 107 -5.09 -8.77 -11.30
C PRO A 107 -6.11 -7.72 -10.86
N ARG A 108 -6.84 -7.14 -11.82
CA ARG A 108 -7.82 -6.07 -11.57
C ARG A 108 -8.82 -6.43 -10.48
N LEU A 109 -9.13 -7.73 -10.35
CA LEU A 109 -10.03 -8.26 -9.33
C LEU A 109 -9.52 -8.01 -7.90
N ARG A 110 -8.19 -8.02 -7.67
CA ARG A 110 -7.59 -7.71 -6.35
C ARG A 110 -7.76 -6.24 -5.97
N LEU A 111 -7.93 -5.33 -6.93
CA LEU A 111 -8.10 -3.90 -6.67
C LEU A 111 -9.55 -3.53 -6.34
N VAL A 112 -10.52 -4.34 -6.77
CA VAL A 112 -11.95 -4.10 -6.51
C VAL A 112 -12.27 -3.86 -5.03
N PRO A 113 -11.87 -4.73 -4.07
CA PRO A 113 -12.19 -4.49 -2.66
C PRO A 113 -11.58 -3.18 -2.13
N TYR A 114 -10.36 -2.84 -2.55
CA TYR A 114 -9.74 -1.57 -2.19
C TYR A 114 -10.51 -0.36 -2.71
N LEU A 115 -10.93 -0.39 -3.98
CA LEU A 115 -11.70 0.70 -4.58
C LEU A 115 -13.07 0.86 -3.93
N VAL A 116 -13.77 -0.25 -3.70
CA VAL A 116 -15.09 -0.22 -3.04
C VAL A 116 -14.98 0.36 -1.64
N LEU A 117 -14.03 -0.13 -0.83
CA LEU A 117 -13.82 0.35 0.52
C LEU A 117 -13.32 1.80 0.55
N LEU A 118 -12.45 2.20 -0.37
CA LEU A 118 -11.96 3.57 -0.46
C LEU A 118 -13.10 4.53 -0.83
N VAL A 119 -13.94 4.19 -1.81
CA VAL A 119 -15.11 5.00 -2.15
C VAL A 119 -16.07 5.09 -0.97
N ALA A 120 -16.35 3.98 -0.30
CA ALA A 120 -17.20 3.97 0.89
C ALA A 120 -16.63 4.84 2.03
N PHE A 121 -15.32 4.79 2.24
CA PHE A 121 -14.61 5.66 3.19
C PHE A 121 -14.77 7.13 2.82
N LEU A 122 -14.43 7.52 1.59
CA LEU A 122 -14.50 8.91 1.14
C LEU A 122 -15.93 9.47 1.19
N VAL A 123 -16.92 8.69 0.76
CA VAL A 123 -18.34 9.07 0.89
C VAL A 123 -18.74 9.24 2.35
N GLY A 124 -18.30 8.33 3.23
CA GLY A 124 -18.49 8.45 4.66
C GLY A 124 -17.89 9.75 5.19
N VAL A 125 -16.66 10.08 4.79
CA VAL A 125 -15.96 11.30 5.22
C VAL A 125 -16.73 12.54 4.78
N VAL A 126 -17.16 12.64 3.52
CA VAL A 126 -17.96 13.78 3.04
C VAL A 126 -19.27 13.90 3.81
N ARG A 127 -19.94 12.78 4.10
CA ARG A 127 -21.19 12.75 4.88
C ARG A 127 -20.97 13.21 6.32
N ALA A 128 -19.89 12.77 6.96
CA ALA A 128 -19.61 12.99 8.38
C ALA A 128 -18.90 14.32 8.67
N ALA A 129 -18.24 14.90 7.66
CA ALA A 129 -17.49 16.14 7.81
C ALA A 129 -18.41 17.30 8.22
N PRO A 130 -18.04 18.09 9.24
CA PRO A 130 -18.72 19.35 9.51
C PRO A 130 -18.71 20.25 8.27
N ALA A 131 -19.81 20.95 7.98
CA ALA A 131 -19.87 21.88 6.86
C ALA A 131 -18.95 23.10 7.07
N ASP A 132 -18.71 23.47 8.34
CA ASP A 132 -18.00 24.67 8.73
C ASP A 132 -16.75 24.35 9.55
N GLY A 133 -15.77 25.25 9.48
CA GLY A 133 -14.53 25.20 10.27
C GLY A 133 -13.38 24.42 9.61
N PHE A 134 -12.20 24.57 10.20
CA PHE A 134 -10.94 24.03 9.67
C PHE A 134 -10.99 22.52 9.46
N LEU A 135 -11.53 21.76 10.43
CA LEU A 135 -11.61 20.30 10.35
C LEU A 135 -12.56 19.82 9.25
N GLY A 136 -13.66 20.54 9.01
CA GLY A 136 -14.58 20.30 7.90
C GLY A 136 -13.88 20.48 6.56
N GLY A 137 -13.18 21.60 6.39
CA GLY A 137 -12.40 21.90 5.20
C GLY A 137 -11.28 20.89 4.93
N VAL A 138 -10.55 20.46 5.96
CA VAL A 138 -9.51 19.42 5.85
C VAL A 138 -10.13 18.08 5.43
N ALA A 139 -11.24 17.67 6.05
CA ALA A 139 -11.91 16.42 5.73
C ALA A 139 -12.45 16.40 4.29
N GLN A 140 -13.10 17.49 3.85
CA GLN A 140 -13.58 17.63 2.48
C GLN A 140 -12.42 17.69 1.47
N GLY A 141 -11.36 18.44 1.78
CA GLY A 141 -10.17 18.53 0.94
C GLY A 141 -9.47 17.17 0.78
N ALA A 142 -9.33 16.41 1.87
CA ALA A 142 -8.80 15.05 1.83
C ALA A 142 -9.69 14.11 1.01
N ALA A 143 -11.02 14.22 1.15
CA ALA A 143 -11.96 13.39 0.40
C ALA A 143 -11.91 13.68 -1.11
N VAL A 144 -11.97 14.96 -1.50
CA VAL A 144 -11.93 15.40 -2.90
C VAL A 144 -10.55 15.12 -3.52
N GLY A 145 -9.47 15.45 -2.81
CA GLY A 145 -8.11 15.17 -3.26
C GLY A 145 -7.84 13.68 -3.42
N GLY A 146 -8.29 12.86 -2.46
CA GLY A 146 -8.21 11.40 -2.52
C GLY A 146 -8.95 10.85 -3.73
N ALA A 147 -10.19 11.28 -3.95
CA ALA A 147 -10.99 10.87 -5.11
C ALA A 147 -10.31 11.26 -6.44
N ALA A 148 -9.79 12.49 -6.55
CA ALA A 148 -9.11 12.97 -7.75
C ALA A 148 -7.84 12.15 -8.07
N VAL A 149 -7.01 11.86 -7.07
CA VAL A 149 -5.81 11.03 -7.23
C VAL A 149 -6.19 9.61 -7.65
N THR A 150 -7.20 8.99 -7.01
CA THR A 150 -7.67 7.65 -7.41
C THR A 150 -8.14 7.62 -8.85
N LEU A 151 -8.95 8.59 -9.27
CA LEU A 151 -9.43 8.68 -10.65
C LEU A 151 -8.28 8.89 -11.64
N TRP A 152 -7.30 9.74 -11.31
CA TRP A 152 -6.13 9.97 -12.13
C TRP A 152 -5.29 8.70 -12.32
N LEU A 153 -5.05 7.94 -11.25
CA LEU A 153 -4.32 6.67 -11.29
C LEU A 153 -5.06 5.61 -12.13
N LEU A 154 -6.39 5.53 -12.00
CA LEU A 154 -7.21 4.63 -12.82
C LEU A 154 -7.14 5.03 -14.30
N ALA A 155 -7.27 6.32 -14.60
CA ALA A 155 -7.23 6.84 -15.97
C ALA A 155 -5.85 6.67 -16.61
N SER A 156 -4.75 6.93 -15.87
CA SER A 156 -3.38 6.77 -16.37
C SER A 156 -3.08 5.29 -16.67
N GLY A 157 -3.51 4.37 -15.79
CA GLY A 157 -3.40 2.93 -16.01
C GLY A 157 -4.19 2.43 -17.21
N LEU A 158 -5.37 3.00 -17.48
CA LEU A 158 -6.15 2.69 -18.69
C LEU A 158 -5.49 3.24 -19.97
N ARG A 159 -4.94 4.46 -19.94
CA ARG A 159 -4.28 5.09 -21.09
C ARG A 159 -2.97 4.39 -21.47
N ALA A 160 -2.15 4.00 -20.50
CA ALA A 160 -0.91 3.27 -20.74
C ALA A 160 -1.16 1.94 -21.49
N ARG A 161 -2.30 1.30 -21.21
CA ARG A 161 -2.72 0.05 -21.87
C ARG A 161 -3.22 0.23 -23.29
N ARG A 162 -3.87 1.35 -23.61
CA ARG A 162 -4.28 1.64 -25.00
C ARG A 162 -3.05 1.76 -25.90
N ARG A 163 -2.04 2.51 -25.44
CA ARG A 163 -0.76 2.66 -26.16
C ARG A 163 -0.04 1.34 -26.43
N THR A 164 -0.12 0.37 -25.53
CA THR A 164 0.51 -0.95 -25.74
C THR A 164 -0.28 -1.86 -26.68
N ARG A 165 -1.59 -1.62 -26.83
CA ARG A 165 -2.45 -2.37 -27.76
C ARG A 165 -2.26 -1.89 -29.20
N ASP A 166 -2.06 -0.59 -29.39
CA ASP A 166 -1.83 0.02 -30.72
C ASP A 166 -0.44 -0.29 -31.30
N VAL A 167 0.55 -0.62 -30.47
CA VAL A 167 1.92 -1.01 -30.92
C VAL A 167 2.00 -2.48 -31.38
N ARG A 168 0.98 -3.29 -31.10
CA ARG A 168 0.91 -4.72 -31.48
C ARG A 168 -0.09 -5.01 -32.59
N ALA A 169 -0.75 -4.00 -33.13
CA ALA A 169 -1.64 -4.08 -34.29
C ALA A 169 -0.91 -3.53 -35.52
#